data_AF-A0A9D7PYK0-F1
#
_entry.id   AF-A0A9D7PYK0-F1
#
_cell.length_a   1.000
_cell.length_b   1.000
_cell.length_c   1.000
_cell.angle_alpha   90.00
_cell.angle_beta   90.00
_cell.angle_gamma   90.00
#
_symmetry.space_group_name_H-M   'P 1'
#
loop_
_entity.id
_entity.type
_entity.pdbx_description
1 polymer ?
#
loop_
_entity_poly.entity_id
_entity_poly.type
_entity_poly.pdbx_seq_one_letter_code
_entity_poly.pdbx_strand_id
1 'polypeptide(L)'
;MDTGKNQIKINERTFAGHIIGWLQIAIREGKTVFQDATNDSGVKLESGRTKFPDILLFSDKISGIVFNGWELKFPDTRIDDISLLENALEKAKRLNSNSFVTWNGRDAVIWEIIDGQYSINQLKKLKIYPPILSISSREDMANPNQYLKNEPVLQNRLFEILHDLESFMVNGKLKPAINICDHFISAIMDFSSLLIPQFEVSIKELIGSDLEFRREFNKWKILERGTIKILASSSSKVENITEEEILAKFVFYNLICKLVFYYTLSHNLSGRLSRIEINDTIEFKSRLWQYFDSASSIDYSAVFRPYFTDKIEFNSVTSDILLKLLRIFDSFDFRVLPVE
;
A
#
# COMPACT_ATOMS: atom_id res chain seq x y z
N MET A 1 19.28 44.96 25.15
CA MET A 1 18.03 44.20 24.95
C MET A 1 18.19 43.47 23.63
N ASP A 2 18.62 42.22 23.73
CA ASP A 2 18.87 41.37 22.57
C ASP A 2 17.54 40.76 22.15
N THR A 3 16.93 41.32 21.10
CA THR A 3 15.70 40.79 20.52
C THR A 3 16.07 39.51 19.78
N GLY A 4 15.93 38.38 20.47
CA GLY A 4 16.12 37.04 19.92
C GLY A 4 15.35 36.88 18.61
N LYS A 5 16.05 37.05 17.49
CA LYS A 5 15.57 36.64 16.18
C LYS A 5 15.30 35.15 16.28
N ASN A 6 14.03 34.74 16.15
CA ASN A 6 13.68 33.36 15.86
C ASN A 6 14.38 32.98 14.55
N GLN A 7 15.59 32.44 14.64
CA GLN A 7 16.30 31.89 13.51
C GLN A 7 15.57 30.60 13.13
N ILE A 8 14.93 30.61 11.97
CA ILE A 8 14.34 29.43 11.36
C ILE A 8 15.48 28.41 11.17
N LYS A 9 15.43 27.28 11.89
CA LYS A 9 16.39 26.18 11.72
C LYS A 9 15.82 25.15 10.74
N ILE A 10 16.68 24.64 9.87
CA ILE A 10 16.37 23.54 8.98
C ILE A 10 16.39 22.24 9.81
N ASN A 11 15.37 21.42 9.65
CA ASN A 11 15.30 20.10 10.29
C ASN A 11 15.30 18.98 9.24
N GLU A 12 15.35 17.72 9.69
CA GLU A 12 15.39 16.54 8.81
C GLU A 12 14.18 16.49 7.85
N ARG A 13 13.00 16.95 8.28
CA ARG A 13 11.79 17.02 7.43
C ARG A 13 11.93 18.06 6.33
N THR A 14 12.51 19.22 6.62
CA THR A 14 12.84 20.24 5.60
C THR A 14 13.87 19.71 4.62
N PHE A 15 14.89 19.00 5.11
CA PHE A 15 15.89 18.36 4.25
C PHE A 15 15.24 17.33 3.30
N ALA A 16 14.39 16.44 3.82
CA ALA A 16 13.62 15.50 3.00
C ALA A 16 12.77 16.22 1.94
N GLY A 17 12.10 17.31 2.31
CA GLY A 17 11.31 18.12 1.38
C GLY A 17 12.14 18.72 0.23
N HIS A 18 13.36 19.20 0.51
CA HIS A 18 14.27 19.68 -0.53
C HIS A 18 14.71 18.56 -1.48
N ILE A 19 15.08 17.38 -0.95
CA ILE A 19 15.45 16.22 -1.78
C ILE A 19 14.27 15.81 -2.69
N ILE A 20 13.06 15.72 -2.14
CA ILE A 20 11.84 15.41 -2.93
C ILE A 20 11.64 16.44 -4.04
N GLY A 21 11.77 17.74 -3.73
CA GLY A 21 11.66 18.80 -4.73
C GLY A 21 12.67 18.65 -5.87
N TRP A 22 13.92 18.31 -5.56
CA TRP A 22 14.95 18.08 -6.58
C TRP A 22 14.71 16.82 -7.40
N LEU A 23 14.24 15.73 -6.78
CA LEU A 23 13.83 14.51 -7.48
C LEU A 23 12.69 14.79 -8.45
N GLN A 24 11.65 15.50 -8.01
CA GLN A 24 10.50 15.86 -8.84
C GLN A 24 10.88 16.75 -10.03
N ILE A 25 11.88 17.63 -9.86
CA ILE A 25 12.44 18.40 -10.99
C ILE A 25 13.08 17.45 -12.00
N ALA A 26 13.96 16.54 -11.57
CA ALA A 26 14.62 15.60 -12.48
C ALA A 26 13.64 14.68 -13.21
N ILE A 27 12.61 14.20 -12.51
CA ILE A 27 11.54 13.37 -13.08
C ILE A 27 10.77 14.16 -14.14
N ARG A 28 10.32 15.38 -13.82
CA ARG A 28 9.57 16.23 -14.77
C ARG A 28 10.39 16.61 -16.01
N GLU A 29 11.70 16.78 -15.85
CA GLU A 29 12.62 17.07 -16.94
C GLU A 29 13.03 15.82 -17.74
N GLY A 30 12.53 14.63 -17.38
CA GLY A 30 12.86 13.39 -18.08
C GLY A 30 14.32 12.95 -17.91
N LYS A 31 14.98 13.37 -16.83
CA LYS A 31 16.39 13.05 -16.55
C LYS A 31 16.59 11.69 -15.89
N THR A 32 15.51 10.98 -15.59
CA THR A 32 15.53 9.65 -14.97
C THR A 32 14.33 8.83 -15.42
N VAL A 33 14.43 7.50 -15.29
CA VAL A 33 13.34 6.55 -15.56
C VAL A 33 12.26 6.51 -14.47
N PHE A 34 12.51 7.05 -13.29
CA PHE A 34 11.54 7.06 -12.19
C PHE A 34 10.41 8.05 -12.46
N GLN A 35 9.21 7.72 -11.97
CA GLN A 35 7.99 8.45 -12.30
C GLN A 35 7.51 9.40 -11.20
N ASP A 36 7.87 9.15 -9.93
CA ASP A 36 7.48 10.02 -8.82
C ASP A 36 8.40 9.86 -7.60
N ALA A 37 8.41 10.87 -6.73
CA ALA A 37 9.01 10.85 -5.40
C ALA A 37 8.13 11.57 -4.37
N THR A 38 7.86 10.94 -3.22
CA THR A 38 7.00 11.51 -2.16
C THR A 38 7.35 10.94 -0.77
N ASN A 39 6.82 11.55 0.30
CA ASN A 39 6.83 11.05 1.68
C ASN A 39 5.42 10.77 2.24
N ASP A 40 4.36 10.91 1.43
CA ASP A 40 2.97 10.87 1.89
C ASP A 40 2.40 9.44 2.04
N SER A 41 3.02 8.45 1.40
CA SER A 41 2.59 7.06 1.46
C SER A 41 3.17 6.38 2.70
N GLY A 42 2.31 5.95 3.63
CA GLY A 42 2.76 5.39 4.91
C GLY A 42 2.73 3.87 4.90
N VAL A 43 3.77 3.26 5.46
CA VAL A 43 3.94 1.82 5.55
C VAL A 43 3.41 1.33 6.91
N LYS A 44 2.32 0.56 6.92
CA LYS A 44 1.66 0.07 8.15
C LYS A 44 2.42 -1.11 8.77
N LEU A 45 2.69 -1.05 10.08
CA LEU A 45 3.43 -2.06 10.84
C LEU A 45 2.68 -3.31 11.24
N GLU A 46 3.40 -4.42 11.42
CA GLU A 46 2.87 -5.65 12.07
C GLU A 46 2.33 -5.31 13.47
N SER A 47 2.87 -4.26 14.10
CA SER A 47 2.41 -3.67 15.37
C SER A 47 1.23 -2.68 15.22
N GLY A 48 0.67 -2.49 14.02
CA GLY A 48 -0.47 -1.60 13.74
C GLY A 48 -0.14 -0.11 13.57
N ARG A 49 1.09 0.34 13.91
CA ARG A 49 1.52 1.74 13.72
C ARG A 49 1.87 2.01 12.26
N THR A 50 1.70 3.22 11.75
CA THR A 50 2.17 3.57 10.39
C THR A 50 3.54 4.27 10.48
N LYS A 51 4.56 3.76 9.77
CA LYS A 51 5.84 4.48 9.57
C LYS A 51 5.93 5.00 8.15
N PHE A 52 6.48 6.19 7.99
CA PHE A 52 6.69 6.82 6.70
C PHE A 52 8.20 6.79 6.42
N PRO A 53 8.65 6.20 5.31
CA PRO A 53 9.97 6.51 4.77
C PRO A 53 10.12 8.01 4.59
N ASP A 54 11.33 8.53 4.72
CA ASP A 54 11.55 9.95 4.48
C ASP A 54 11.34 10.30 3.00
N ILE A 55 11.64 9.33 2.11
CA ILE A 55 11.34 9.41 0.68
C ILE A 55 10.98 8.02 0.14
N LEU A 56 9.99 7.97 -0.74
CA LEU A 56 9.64 6.85 -1.59
C LEU A 56 9.84 7.24 -3.05
N LEU A 57 10.64 6.46 -3.77
CA LEU A 57 10.91 6.64 -5.20
C LEU A 57 10.14 5.60 -6.00
N PHE A 58 9.31 6.02 -6.95
CA PHE A 58 8.41 5.15 -7.72
C PHE A 58 8.96 4.89 -9.12
N SER A 59 8.96 3.62 -9.54
CA SER A 59 9.17 3.24 -10.95
C SER A 59 7.89 3.28 -11.76
N ASP A 60 6.74 3.04 -11.11
CA ASP A 60 5.41 3.22 -11.69
C ASP A 60 4.50 3.81 -10.62
N LYS A 61 4.10 5.07 -10.80
CA LYS A 61 3.26 5.76 -9.81
C LYS A 61 1.81 5.29 -9.86
N ILE A 62 1.30 5.04 -11.06
CA ILE A 62 -0.10 4.67 -11.29
C ILE A 62 -0.37 3.31 -10.63
N SER A 63 0.52 2.35 -10.87
CA SER A 63 0.45 1.01 -10.28
C SER A 63 1.00 0.96 -8.84
N GLY A 64 1.44 2.09 -8.27
CA GLY A 64 1.99 2.14 -6.91
C GLY A 64 3.29 1.34 -6.72
N ILE A 65 4.05 1.08 -7.79
CA ILE A 65 5.32 0.35 -7.74
C ILE A 65 6.41 1.27 -7.19
N VAL A 66 6.68 1.10 -5.90
CA VAL A 66 7.84 1.70 -5.25
C VAL A 66 9.09 0.97 -5.73
N PHE A 67 10.09 1.70 -6.20
CA PHE A 67 11.40 1.14 -6.49
C PHE A 67 12.26 1.06 -5.22
N ASN A 68 12.36 2.16 -4.47
CA ASN A 68 13.27 2.27 -3.35
C ASN A 68 12.75 3.24 -2.27
N GLY A 69 13.00 2.91 -1.00
CA GLY A 69 12.71 3.79 0.15
C GLY A 69 14.00 4.38 0.73
N TRP A 70 13.98 5.66 1.10
CA TRP A 70 15.14 6.36 1.66
C TRP A 70 14.87 6.77 3.10
N GLU A 71 15.90 6.62 3.94
CA GLU A 71 15.92 7.06 5.32
C GLU A 71 16.98 8.16 5.50
N LEU A 72 16.54 9.31 5.98
CA LEU A 72 17.34 10.51 6.12
C LEU A 72 17.61 10.84 7.59
N LYS A 73 18.85 11.26 7.86
CA LYS A 73 19.26 11.80 9.16
C LYS A 73 20.16 13.02 8.99
N PHE A 74 20.51 13.65 10.09
CA PHE A 74 21.63 14.58 10.15
C PHE A 74 22.94 13.88 10.54
N PRO A 75 24.11 14.54 10.32
CA PRO A 75 25.43 13.90 10.45
C PRO A 75 25.79 13.41 11.85
N ASP A 76 25.04 13.83 12.87
CA ASP A 76 25.17 13.34 14.24
C ASP A 76 24.60 11.91 14.43
N THR A 77 23.90 11.38 13.43
CA THR A 77 23.56 9.95 13.35
C THR A 77 24.44 9.27 12.31
N ARG A 78 25.10 8.18 12.70
CA ARG A 78 25.91 7.38 11.78
C ARG A 78 25.01 6.67 10.76
N ILE A 79 25.53 6.51 9.55
CA ILE A 79 24.79 5.86 8.46
C ILE A 79 24.58 4.36 8.67
N ASP A 80 25.41 3.75 9.51
CA ASP A 80 25.36 2.37 9.93
C ASP A 80 24.83 2.19 11.36
N ASP A 81 24.16 3.22 11.90
CA ASP A 81 23.48 3.12 13.19
C ASP A 81 22.44 1.97 13.15
N ILE A 82 22.48 1.11 14.16
CA ILE A 82 21.64 -0.10 14.22
C ILE A 82 20.16 0.29 14.19
N SER A 83 19.75 1.31 14.95
CA SER A 83 18.34 1.71 15.02
C SER A 83 17.84 2.30 13.69
N LEU A 84 18.73 3.00 12.97
CA LEU A 84 18.46 3.51 11.62
C LEU A 84 18.26 2.36 10.63
N LEU A 85 19.16 1.37 10.64
CA LEU A 85 19.11 0.22 9.74
C LEU A 85 17.91 -0.69 10.04
N GLU A 86 17.57 -0.92 11.31
CA GLU A 86 16.37 -1.66 11.69
C GLU A 86 15.10 -0.95 11.20
N ASN A 87 15.04 0.37 11.32
CA ASN A 87 13.91 1.15 10.83
C ASN A 87 13.76 1.05 9.30
N ALA A 88 14.86 1.20 8.57
CA ALA A 88 14.87 1.10 7.12
C ALA A 88 14.53 -0.32 6.64
N LEU A 89 15.06 -1.36 7.30
CA LEU A 89 14.73 -2.76 7.05
C LEU A 89 13.25 -3.07 7.27
N GLU A 90 12.67 -2.56 8.36
CA GLU A 90 11.25 -2.77 8.65
C GLU A 90 10.36 -2.14 7.58
N LYS A 91 10.73 -0.95 7.08
CA LYS A 91 10.04 -0.29 5.96
C LYS A 91 10.21 -1.08 4.66
N ALA A 92 11.44 -1.51 4.34
CA ALA A 92 11.74 -2.31 3.15
C ALA A 92 10.99 -3.64 3.14
N LYS A 93 10.89 -4.34 4.29
CA LYS A 93 10.14 -5.60 4.45
C LYS A 93 8.71 -5.50 3.95
N ARG A 94 8.06 -4.36 4.19
CA ARG A 94 6.64 -4.17 3.86
C ARG A 94 6.37 -3.66 2.48
N LEU A 95 7.28 -2.86 1.97
CA LEU A 95 7.31 -2.55 0.55
C LEU A 95 7.65 -3.82 -0.24
N ASN A 96 8.23 -4.83 0.42
CA ASN A 96 8.87 -5.98 -0.18
C ASN A 96 9.96 -5.55 -1.18
N SER A 97 10.71 -4.51 -0.81
CA SER A 97 11.82 -3.98 -1.59
C SER A 97 13.10 -4.71 -1.20
N ASN A 98 13.92 -5.06 -2.19
CA ASN A 98 15.22 -5.68 -1.96
C ASN A 98 16.35 -4.66 -1.72
N SER A 99 16.03 -3.38 -1.55
CA SER A 99 17.01 -2.33 -1.28
C SER A 99 16.40 -1.12 -0.56
N PHE A 100 17.27 -0.29 0.00
CA PHE A 100 16.94 1.05 0.51
C PHE A 100 18.17 1.94 0.50
N VAL A 101 17.96 3.24 0.65
CA VAL A 101 19.03 4.24 0.81
C VAL A 101 19.01 4.76 2.24
N THR A 102 20.19 4.92 2.81
CA THR A 102 20.38 5.74 4.01
C THR A 102 21.26 6.93 3.66
N TRP A 103 20.89 8.14 4.07
CA TRP A 103 21.70 9.33 3.86
C TRP A 103 21.62 10.32 5.04
N ASN A 104 22.75 10.64 5.67
CA ASN A 104 22.80 11.57 6.80
C ASN A 104 23.26 13.00 6.43
N GLY A 105 23.19 13.35 5.14
CA GLY A 105 23.78 14.57 4.57
C GLY A 105 25.26 14.42 4.20
N ARG A 106 26.07 13.84 5.08
CA ARG A 106 27.52 13.61 4.86
C ARG A 106 27.80 12.33 4.08
N ASP A 107 27.30 11.22 4.61
CA ASP A 107 27.54 9.85 4.17
C ASP A 107 26.26 9.26 3.60
N ALA A 108 26.36 8.54 2.48
CA ALA A 108 25.24 7.85 1.86
C ALA A 108 25.62 6.42 1.49
N VAL A 109 24.65 5.52 1.56
CA VAL A 109 24.80 4.11 1.19
C VAL A 109 23.53 3.61 0.51
N ILE A 110 23.68 2.91 -0.61
CA ILE A 110 22.63 2.01 -1.14
C ILE A 110 22.87 0.64 -0.52
N TRP A 111 21.85 0.12 0.15
CA TRP A 111 21.86 -1.20 0.76
C TRP A 111 21.09 -2.18 -0.11
N GLU A 112 21.63 -3.39 -0.25
CA GLU A 112 20.99 -4.55 -0.86
C GLU A 112 20.61 -5.54 0.26
N ILE A 113 19.39 -6.07 0.18
CA ILE A 113 18.86 -7.09 1.09
C ILE A 113 18.99 -8.44 0.40
N ILE A 114 19.84 -9.30 0.96
CA ILE A 114 20.17 -10.60 0.38
C ILE A 114 19.04 -11.61 0.65
N ASP A 115 18.67 -12.37 -0.39
CA ASP A 115 17.71 -13.47 -0.33
C ASP A 115 16.35 -13.13 0.30
N GLY A 116 15.93 -11.86 0.25
CA GLY A 116 14.68 -11.40 0.86
C GLY A 116 14.65 -11.53 2.38
N GLN A 117 15.81 -11.70 3.03
CA GLN A 117 15.91 -11.82 4.48
C GLN A 117 16.13 -10.45 5.12
N TYR A 118 15.06 -9.87 5.66
CA TYR A 118 15.06 -8.54 6.26
C TYR A 118 15.70 -8.53 7.66
N SER A 119 17.03 -8.72 7.72
CA SER A 119 17.83 -8.65 8.93
C SER A 119 19.15 -7.93 8.67
N ILE A 120 19.74 -7.32 9.70
CA ILE A 120 21.00 -6.57 9.58
C ILE A 120 22.13 -7.44 9.01
N ASN A 121 22.18 -8.72 9.40
CA ASN A 121 23.22 -9.65 8.95
C ASN A 121 23.12 -9.99 7.46
N GLN A 122 21.98 -9.70 6.83
CA GLN A 122 21.70 -9.95 5.41
C GLN A 122 21.72 -8.64 4.60
N LEU A 123 22.28 -7.56 5.18
CA LEU A 123 22.54 -6.32 4.48
C LEU A 123 23.91 -6.32 3.84
N LYS A 124 23.93 -5.97 2.56
CA LYS A 124 25.16 -5.71 1.82
C LYS A 124 25.20 -4.26 1.40
N LYS A 125 26.33 -3.59 1.63
CA LYS A 125 26.59 -2.25 1.08
C LYS A 125 26.79 -2.38 -0.42
N LEU A 126 25.75 -2.12 -1.20
CA LEU A 126 25.77 -2.22 -2.65
C LEU A 126 26.63 -1.12 -3.27
N LYS A 127 26.51 0.09 -2.72
CA LYS A 127 27.31 1.26 -3.08
C LYS A 127 27.52 2.14 -1.86
N ILE A 128 28.77 2.53 -1.63
CA ILE A 128 29.16 3.50 -0.61
C ILE A 128 29.62 4.76 -1.32
N TYR A 129 29.12 5.89 -0.87
CA TYR A 129 29.46 7.18 -1.41
C TYR A 129 30.54 7.87 -0.57
N PRO A 130 31.50 8.59 -1.18
CA PRO A 130 32.48 9.37 -0.43
C PRO A 130 31.81 10.41 0.48
N PRO A 131 32.35 10.68 1.69
CA PRO A 131 31.79 11.68 2.58
C PRO A 131 31.84 13.09 1.96
N ILE A 132 30.77 13.86 2.11
CA ILE A 132 30.76 15.30 1.79
C ILE A 132 31.50 16.03 2.91
N LEU A 133 32.76 16.42 2.65
CA LEU A 133 33.66 16.93 3.69
C LEU A 133 33.20 18.25 4.32
N SER A 134 32.43 19.08 3.60
CA SER A 134 31.86 20.33 4.12
C SER A 134 30.71 20.13 5.11
N ILE A 135 30.24 18.90 5.30
CA ILE A 135 29.18 18.53 6.22
C ILE A 135 29.76 17.57 7.26
N SER A 136 29.92 18.02 8.49
CA SER A 136 30.50 17.21 9.57
C SER A 136 29.65 17.20 10.84
N SER A 137 28.74 18.16 10.97
CA SER A 137 27.93 18.37 12.16
C SER A 137 26.47 18.65 11.80
N ARG A 138 25.60 18.51 12.80
CA ARG A 138 24.20 18.94 12.70
C ARG A 138 24.07 20.42 12.30
N GLU A 139 24.95 21.30 12.76
CA GLU A 139 24.86 22.75 12.48
C GLU A 139 25.14 23.06 11.00
N ASP A 140 25.97 22.27 10.33
CA ASP A 140 26.24 22.42 8.88
C ASP A 140 24.98 22.18 8.01
N MET A 141 24.00 21.46 8.56
CA MET A 141 22.70 21.18 7.94
C MET A 141 21.57 22.03 8.52
N ALA A 142 21.58 22.30 9.83
CA ALA A 142 20.49 22.98 10.53
C ALA A 142 20.53 24.52 10.36
N ASN A 143 21.71 25.07 10.13
CA ASN A 143 21.89 26.51 9.90
C ASN A 143 21.56 26.87 8.44
N PRO A 144 20.60 27.78 8.17
CA PRO A 144 20.22 28.11 6.79
C PRO A 144 21.39 28.60 5.91
N ASN A 145 22.33 29.36 6.47
CA ASN A 145 23.46 29.90 5.71
C ASN A 145 24.48 28.81 5.36
N GLN A 146 24.70 27.84 6.25
CA GLN A 146 25.59 26.71 5.98
C GLN A 146 24.93 25.71 5.03
N TYR A 147 23.64 25.44 5.23
CA TYR A 147 22.85 24.59 4.35
C TYR A 147 22.87 25.11 2.91
N LEU A 148 22.64 26.42 2.70
CA LEU A 148 22.67 27.02 1.36
C LEU A 148 24.03 26.85 0.66
N LYS A 149 25.14 26.92 1.41
CA LYS A 149 26.48 26.64 0.84
C LYS A 149 26.67 25.16 0.49
N ASN A 150 26.06 24.27 1.26
CA ASN A 150 26.12 22.82 1.08
C ASN A 150 25.08 22.31 0.07
N GLU A 151 24.10 23.12 -0.32
CA GLU A 151 23.01 22.73 -1.21
C GLU A 151 23.50 22.17 -2.56
N PRO A 152 24.47 22.79 -3.26
CA PRO A 152 24.92 22.26 -4.55
C PRO A 152 25.59 20.89 -4.44
N VAL A 153 26.35 20.64 -3.36
CA VAL A 153 27.01 19.34 -3.16
C VAL A 153 26.02 18.25 -2.75
N LEU A 154 24.96 18.62 -2.01
CA LEU A 154 23.84 17.73 -1.71
C LEU A 154 23.06 17.37 -2.98
N GLN A 155 22.75 18.35 -3.84
CA GLN A 155 22.11 18.11 -5.14
C GLN A 155 22.95 17.17 -6.03
N ASN A 156 24.26 17.39 -6.11
CA ASN A 156 25.14 16.49 -6.87
C ASN A 156 25.11 15.06 -6.31
N ARG A 157 25.20 14.90 -4.98
CA ARG A 157 25.09 13.58 -4.32
C ARG A 157 23.76 12.90 -4.62
N LEU A 158 22.65 13.66 -4.60
CA LEU A 158 21.33 13.15 -4.96
C LEU A 158 21.33 12.57 -6.39
N PHE A 159 21.85 13.31 -7.37
CA PHE A 159 21.85 12.85 -8.76
C PHE A 159 22.78 11.67 -8.99
N GLU A 160 23.90 11.57 -8.27
CA GLU A 160 24.75 10.37 -8.26
C GLU A 160 23.99 9.14 -7.74
N ILE A 161 23.27 9.28 -6.62
CA ILE A 161 22.44 8.19 -6.06
C ILE A 161 21.34 7.79 -7.04
N LEU A 162 20.64 8.77 -7.63
CA LEU A 162 19.55 8.54 -8.56
C LEU A 162 20.03 7.78 -9.81
N HIS A 163 21.16 8.19 -10.37
CA HIS A 163 21.75 7.54 -11.55
C HIS A 163 22.20 6.10 -11.25
N ASP A 164 22.83 5.86 -10.10
CA ASP A 164 23.23 4.51 -9.70
C ASP A 164 22.00 3.60 -9.46
N LEU A 165 20.94 4.12 -8.83
CA LEU A 165 19.68 3.40 -8.65
C LEU A 165 19.03 3.00 -9.98
N GLU A 166 18.98 3.93 -10.94
CA GLU A 166 18.51 3.66 -12.30
C GLU A 166 19.36 2.59 -12.99
N SER A 167 20.69 2.70 -12.92
CA SER A 167 21.60 1.69 -13.48
C SER A 167 21.38 0.32 -12.86
N PHE A 168 21.18 0.23 -11.53
CA PHE A 168 20.90 -1.02 -10.86
C PHE A 168 19.52 -1.60 -11.20
N MET A 169 18.52 -0.76 -11.45
CA MET A 169 17.21 -1.17 -11.94
C MET A 169 17.30 -1.78 -13.35
N VAL A 170 17.91 -1.04 -14.29
CA VAL A 170 18.02 -1.44 -15.70
C VAL A 170 18.84 -2.72 -15.86
N ASN A 171 19.90 -2.87 -15.07
CA ASN A 171 20.74 -4.07 -15.07
C ASN A 171 20.15 -5.25 -14.26
N GLY A 172 18.95 -5.09 -13.68
CA GLY A 172 18.24 -6.12 -12.93
C GLY A 172 18.87 -6.51 -11.58
N LYS A 173 19.84 -5.73 -11.10
CA LYS A 173 20.52 -5.96 -9.82
C LYS A 173 19.62 -5.61 -8.64
N LEU A 174 18.89 -4.51 -8.76
CA LEU A 174 17.81 -4.14 -7.86
C LEU A 174 16.48 -4.34 -8.54
N LYS A 175 15.48 -4.81 -7.79
CA LYS A 175 14.14 -5.05 -8.30
C LYS A 175 13.20 -4.06 -7.65
N PRO A 176 12.19 -3.56 -8.38
CA PRO A 176 11.13 -2.79 -7.75
C PRO A 176 10.52 -3.60 -6.60
N ALA A 177 10.10 -2.89 -5.56
CA ALA A 177 9.22 -3.48 -4.57
C ALA A 177 7.97 -4.01 -5.29
N ILE A 178 7.46 -5.17 -4.87
CA ILE A 178 6.37 -5.84 -5.59
C ILE A 178 5.21 -4.87 -5.81
N ASN A 179 4.70 -4.85 -7.05
CA ASN A 179 3.58 -4.01 -7.45
C ASN A 179 2.39 -4.21 -6.49
N ILE A 180 2.08 -3.17 -5.72
CA ILE A 180 1.05 -3.18 -4.70
C ILE A 180 -0.31 -3.44 -5.37
N CYS A 181 -0.55 -2.87 -6.55
CA CYS A 181 -1.76 -3.13 -7.34
C CYS A 181 -1.83 -4.57 -7.84
N ASP A 182 -0.75 -5.14 -8.38
CA ASP A 182 -0.77 -6.54 -8.87
C ASP A 182 -0.96 -7.52 -7.72
N HIS A 183 -0.34 -7.27 -6.56
CA HIS A 183 -0.53 -8.14 -5.39
C HIS A 183 -1.96 -8.06 -4.86
N PHE A 184 -2.55 -6.86 -4.84
CA PHE A 184 -3.94 -6.66 -4.45
C PHE A 184 -4.90 -7.37 -5.40
N ILE A 185 -4.72 -7.20 -6.72
CA ILE A 185 -5.54 -7.86 -7.74
C ILE A 185 -5.35 -9.37 -7.68
N SER A 186 -4.10 -9.86 -7.57
CA SER A 186 -3.79 -11.28 -7.47
C SER A 186 -4.43 -11.88 -6.23
N ALA A 187 -4.38 -11.20 -5.08
CA ALA A 187 -5.08 -11.63 -3.88
C ALA A 187 -6.59 -11.74 -4.14
N ILE A 188 -7.24 -10.71 -4.68
CA ILE A 188 -8.67 -10.79 -5.00
C ILE A 188 -8.98 -11.98 -5.93
N MET A 189 -8.14 -12.21 -6.95
CA MET A 189 -8.32 -13.32 -7.88
C MET A 189 -8.16 -14.69 -7.19
N ASP A 190 -7.12 -14.87 -6.37
CA ASP A 190 -6.89 -16.10 -5.61
C ASP A 190 -8.06 -16.37 -4.67
N PHE A 191 -8.52 -15.36 -3.93
CA PHE A 191 -9.64 -15.48 -3.01
C PHE A 191 -10.98 -15.67 -3.74
N SER A 192 -11.14 -15.15 -4.95
CA SER A 192 -12.34 -15.40 -5.77
C SER A 192 -12.52 -16.88 -6.07
N SER A 193 -11.42 -17.58 -6.38
CA SER A 193 -11.42 -19.03 -6.67
C SER A 193 -11.82 -19.88 -5.45
N LEU A 194 -11.65 -19.33 -4.24
CA LEU A 194 -11.98 -20.00 -2.97
C LEU A 194 -13.38 -19.64 -2.47
N LEU A 195 -13.79 -18.37 -2.59
CA LEU A 195 -15.03 -17.85 -2.01
C LEU A 195 -16.25 -18.04 -2.92
N ILE A 196 -16.11 -17.89 -4.24
CA ILE A 196 -17.24 -18.03 -5.17
C ILE A 196 -17.89 -19.42 -5.04
N PRO A 197 -17.15 -20.54 -4.99
CA PRO A 197 -17.77 -21.85 -4.79
C PRO A 197 -18.52 -21.97 -3.46
N GLN A 198 -18.03 -21.36 -2.38
CA GLN A 198 -18.70 -21.37 -1.09
C GLN A 198 -20.02 -20.60 -1.13
N PHE A 199 -20.02 -19.41 -1.75
CA PHE A 199 -21.25 -18.63 -1.94
C PHE A 199 -22.25 -19.35 -2.83
N GLU A 200 -21.81 -20.03 -3.90
CA GLU A 200 -22.69 -20.80 -4.77
C GLU A 200 -23.41 -21.92 -4.00
N VAL A 201 -22.70 -22.66 -3.14
CA VAL A 201 -23.30 -23.70 -2.28
C VAL A 201 -24.35 -23.09 -1.35
N SER A 202 -24.03 -22.00 -0.64
CA SER A 202 -24.97 -21.34 0.27
C SER A 202 -26.19 -20.75 -0.46
N ILE A 203 -26.02 -20.25 -1.68
CA ILE A 203 -27.12 -19.77 -2.52
C ILE A 203 -28.05 -20.92 -2.87
N LYS A 204 -27.51 -22.08 -3.30
CA LYS A 204 -28.32 -23.26 -3.65
C LYS A 204 -29.12 -23.77 -2.45
N GLU A 205 -28.50 -23.80 -1.27
CA GLU A 205 -29.18 -24.17 -0.02
C GLU A 205 -30.33 -23.21 0.29
N LEU A 206 -30.08 -21.89 0.24
CA LEU A 206 -31.10 -20.87 0.51
C LEU A 206 -32.25 -20.86 -0.50
N ILE A 207 -31.98 -21.14 -1.79
CA ILE A 207 -33.04 -21.30 -2.78
C ILE A 207 -33.97 -22.46 -2.41
N GLY A 208 -33.41 -23.55 -1.88
CA GLY A 208 -34.16 -24.71 -1.42
C GLY A 208 -34.93 -24.48 -0.12
N SER A 209 -34.35 -23.73 0.83
CA SER A 209 -34.87 -23.62 2.21
C SER A 209 -35.63 -22.33 2.52
N ASP A 210 -35.39 -21.22 1.83
CA ASP A 210 -36.00 -19.90 2.09
C ASP A 210 -36.89 -19.46 0.91
N LEU A 211 -38.21 -19.39 1.16
CA LEU A 211 -39.22 -18.99 0.17
C LEU A 211 -39.04 -17.54 -0.31
N GLU A 212 -38.68 -16.62 0.59
CA GLU A 212 -38.49 -15.22 0.27
C GLU A 212 -37.21 -15.03 -0.55
N PHE A 213 -36.12 -15.66 -0.13
CA PHE A 213 -34.85 -15.63 -0.87
C PHE A 213 -35.02 -16.15 -2.29
N ARG A 214 -35.69 -17.30 -2.45
CA ARG A 214 -36.00 -17.87 -3.78
C ARG A 214 -36.86 -16.93 -4.62
N ARG A 215 -37.80 -16.19 -4.03
CA ARG A 215 -38.60 -15.19 -4.76
C ARG A 215 -37.73 -14.04 -5.26
N GLU A 216 -36.85 -13.51 -4.42
CA GLU A 216 -35.93 -12.43 -4.81
C GLU A 216 -34.88 -12.91 -5.82
N PHE A 217 -34.37 -14.13 -5.69
CA PHE A 217 -33.50 -14.77 -6.68
C PHE A 217 -34.16 -14.84 -8.07
N ASN A 218 -35.41 -15.30 -8.13
CA ASN A 218 -36.15 -15.37 -9.40
C ASN A 218 -36.41 -14.00 -10.02
N LYS A 219 -36.67 -12.96 -9.20
CA LYS A 219 -36.78 -11.58 -9.69
C LYS A 219 -35.43 -11.08 -10.23
N TRP A 220 -34.35 -11.30 -9.49
CA TRP A 220 -32.99 -10.94 -9.90
C TRP A 220 -32.63 -11.59 -11.25
N LYS A 221 -32.90 -12.89 -11.40
CA LYS A 221 -32.70 -13.63 -12.66
C LYS A 221 -33.42 -12.98 -13.85
N ILE A 222 -34.64 -12.47 -13.64
CA ILE A 222 -35.40 -11.78 -14.69
C ILE A 222 -34.77 -10.44 -15.05
N LEU A 223 -34.33 -9.68 -14.03
CA LEU A 223 -33.69 -8.37 -14.22
C LEU A 223 -32.33 -8.49 -14.94
N GLU A 224 -31.50 -9.44 -14.52
CA GLU A 224 -30.15 -9.66 -15.04
C GLU A 224 -30.08 -10.60 -16.25
N ARG A 225 -31.22 -10.92 -16.87
CA ARG A 225 -31.30 -11.85 -18.01
C ARG A 225 -30.34 -11.51 -19.15
N GLY A 226 -30.11 -10.23 -19.41
CA GLY A 226 -29.16 -9.75 -20.41
C GLY A 226 -27.72 -10.11 -20.05
N THR A 227 -27.29 -9.72 -18.85
CA THR A 227 -25.97 -10.02 -18.27
C THR A 227 -25.71 -11.52 -18.25
N ILE A 228 -26.67 -12.31 -17.77
CA ILE A 228 -26.59 -13.78 -17.69
C ILE A 228 -26.36 -14.39 -19.08
N LYS A 229 -27.09 -13.92 -20.10
CA LYS A 229 -26.91 -14.41 -21.48
C LYS A 229 -25.54 -14.04 -22.04
N ILE A 230 -25.06 -12.83 -21.81
CA ILE A 230 -23.74 -12.38 -22.29
C ILE A 230 -22.65 -13.23 -21.66
N LEU A 231 -22.66 -13.39 -20.33
CA LEU A 231 -21.67 -14.19 -19.61
C LEU A 231 -21.70 -15.67 -20.02
N ALA A 232 -22.88 -16.24 -20.27
CA ALA A 232 -23.03 -17.62 -20.76
C ALA A 232 -22.56 -17.83 -22.20
N SER A 233 -22.48 -16.77 -23.02
CA SER A 233 -22.12 -16.85 -24.45
C SER A 233 -20.72 -16.34 -24.79
N SER A 234 -20.08 -15.62 -23.86
CA SER A 234 -18.79 -14.96 -24.07
C SER A 234 -17.58 -15.82 -23.68
N SER A 235 -17.78 -16.99 -23.06
CA SER A 235 -16.69 -17.94 -22.82
C SER A 235 -16.38 -18.73 -24.09
N SER A 236 -15.17 -18.56 -24.61
CA SER A 236 -14.58 -19.38 -25.69
C SER A 236 -14.38 -20.86 -25.31
N LYS A 237 -14.65 -21.19 -24.04
CA LYS A 237 -14.85 -22.54 -23.52
C LYS A 237 -16.32 -22.68 -23.12
N VAL A 238 -16.97 -23.76 -23.52
CA VAL A 238 -18.33 -24.12 -23.07
C VAL A 238 -18.28 -24.50 -21.59
N GLU A 239 -18.13 -23.51 -20.71
CA GLU A 239 -18.34 -23.68 -19.28
C GLU A 239 -19.84 -23.51 -19.05
N ASN A 240 -20.48 -24.55 -18.50
CA ASN A 240 -21.88 -24.51 -18.08
C ASN A 240 -22.01 -23.63 -16.82
N ILE A 241 -21.86 -22.31 -16.99
CA ILE A 241 -22.00 -21.34 -15.91
C ILE A 241 -23.46 -21.33 -15.46
N THR A 242 -23.70 -21.57 -14.17
CA THR A 242 -25.04 -21.58 -13.59
C THR A 242 -25.46 -20.19 -13.13
N GLU A 243 -26.77 -19.96 -12.97
CA GLU A 243 -27.29 -18.67 -12.49
C GLU A 243 -26.86 -18.41 -11.04
N GLU A 244 -26.74 -19.47 -10.25
CA GLU A 244 -26.24 -19.46 -8.88
C GLU A 244 -24.76 -19.08 -8.82
N GLU A 245 -23.93 -19.59 -9.73
CA GLU A 245 -22.52 -19.21 -9.85
C GLU A 245 -22.37 -17.73 -10.24
N ILE A 246 -23.20 -17.24 -11.17
CA ILE A 246 -23.22 -15.82 -11.53
C ILE A 246 -23.59 -14.97 -10.31
N LEU A 247 -24.63 -15.36 -9.57
CA LEU A 247 -25.00 -14.64 -8.34
C LEU A 247 -23.87 -14.70 -7.31
N ALA A 248 -23.18 -15.84 -7.15
CA ALA A 248 -22.03 -15.98 -6.26
C ALA A 248 -20.89 -15.02 -6.64
N LYS A 249 -20.60 -14.83 -7.93
CA LYS A 249 -19.67 -13.82 -8.44
C LYS A 249 -20.14 -12.40 -8.05
N PHE A 250 -21.42 -12.08 -8.24
CA PHE A 250 -21.97 -10.78 -7.82
C PHE A 250 -21.83 -10.55 -6.30
N VAL A 251 -22.10 -11.57 -5.48
CA VAL A 251 -21.93 -11.51 -4.03
C VAL A 251 -20.49 -11.24 -3.66
N PHE A 252 -19.55 -11.98 -4.25
CA PHE A 252 -18.13 -11.78 -4.04
C PHE A 252 -17.67 -10.36 -4.41
N TYR A 253 -17.98 -9.90 -5.64
CA TYR A 253 -17.56 -8.57 -6.09
C TYR A 253 -18.19 -7.46 -5.26
N ASN A 254 -19.46 -7.58 -4.88
CA ASN A 254 -20.11 -6.60 -4.00
C ASN A 254 -19.44 -6.56 -2.62
N LEU A 255 -19.11 -7.73 -2.04
CA LEU A 255 -18.37 -7.79 -0.78
C LEU A 255 -16.99 -7.15 -0.88
N ILE A 256 -16.23 -7.42 -1.95
CA ILE A 256 -14.93 -6.78 -2.21
C ILE A 256 -15.10 -5.27 -2.34
N CYS A 257 -16.08 -4.79 -3.10
CA CYS A 257 -16.36 -3.36 -3.23
C CYS A 257 -16.67 -2.71 -1.89
N LYS A 258 -17.55 -3.31 -1.07
CA LYS A 258 -17.87 -2.82 0.29
C LYS A 258 -16.62 -2.78 1.16
N LEU A 259 -15.78 -3.81 1.12
CA LEU A 259 -14.51 -3.86 1.86
C LEU A 259 -13.57 -2.76 1.41
N VAL A 260 -13.24 -2.67 0.12
CA VAL A 260 -12.35 -1.65 -0.43
C VAL A 260 -12.83 -0.26 -0.08
N PHE A 261 -14.12 0.01 -0.26
CA PHE A 261 -14.69 1.31 0.04
C PHE A 261 -14.60 1.62 1.54
N TYR A 262 -14.92 0.66 2.41
CA TYR A 262 -14.79 0.83 3.86
C TYR A 262 -13.33 1.08 4.29
N TYR A 263 -12.40 0.30 3.75
CA TYR A 263 -10.97 0.48 3.99
C TYR A 263 -10.52 1.88 3.56
N THR A 264 -10.89 2.34 2.37
CA THR A 264 -10.62 3.70 1.91
C THR A 264 -11.20 4.76 2.85
N LEU A 265 -12.46 4.63 3.26
CA LEU A 265 -13.09 5.59 4.17
C LEU A 265 -12.43 5.61 5.55
N SER A 266 -12.20 4.46 6.16
CA SER A 266 -11.59 4.35 7.50
C SER A 266 -10.15 4.88 7.54
N HIS A 267 -9.44 4.84 6.40
CA HIS A 267 -8.08 5.39 6.28
C HIS A 267 -8.06 6.91 6.04
N ASN A 268 -9.07 7.47 5.38
CA ASN A 268 -9.11 8.89 5.00
C ASN A 268 -10.00 9.76 5.92
N LEU A 269 -10.97 9.16 6.62
CA LEU A 269 -11.88 9.81 7.57
C LEU A 269 -11.56 9.39 9.00
N SER A 270 -10.29 9.44 9.37
CA SER A 270 -9.81 9.03 10.69
C SER A 270 -10.56 9.78 11.80
N GLY A 271 -11.22 9.05 12.70
CA GLY A 271 -12.05 9.60 13.79
C GLY A 271 -13.56 9.54 13.56
N ARG A 272 -14.03 9.25 12.33
CA ARG A 272 -15.45 8.96 12.05
C ARG A 272 -15.75 7.48 11.89
N LEU A 273 -14.80 6.72 11.35
CA LEU A 273 -14.90 5.26 11.22
C LEU A 273 -13.70 4.61 11.91
N SER A 274 -13.96 3.50 12.59
CA SER A 274 -12.94 2.61 13.12
C SER A 274 -12.32 1.77 11.99
N ARG A 275 -11.10 1.28 12.23
CA ARG A 275 -10.53 0.24 11.36
C ARG A 275 -11.21 -1.09 11.65
N ILE A 276 -11.28 -1.95 10.63
CA ILE A 276 -11.76 -3.31 10.82
C ILE A 276 -10.76 -4.05 11.71
N GLU A 277 -11.23 -4.56 12.84
CA GLU A 277 -10.44 -5.30 13.82
C GLU A 277 -11.16 -6.62 14.14
N ILE A 278 -10.98 -7.60 13.25
CA ILE A 278 -11.53 -8.95 13.39
C ILE A 278 -10.37 -9.94 13.39
N ASN A 279 -10.16 -10.63 14.50
CA ASN A 279 -8.98 -11.48 14.74
C ASN A 279 -9.30 -12.98 14.76
N ASP A 280 -10.59 -13.33 14.78
CA ASP A 280 -11.14 -14.67 14.89
C ASP A 280 -12.38 -14.80 14.00
N THR A 281 -12.93 -16.01 13.89
CA THR A 281 -14.12 -16.30 13.07
C THR A 281 -15.43 -16.31 13.86
N ILE A 282 -15.40 -15.97 15.15
CA ILE A 282 -16.59 -15.95 16.00
C ILE A 282 -17.46 -14.76 15.60
N GLU A 283 -18.72 -15.05 15.23
CA GLU A 283 -19.70 -14.06 14.77
C GLU A 283 -19.16 -13.16 13.64
N PHE A 284 -18.25 -13.69 12.81
CA PHE A 284 -17.47 -12.94 11.84
C PHE A 284 -18.34 -12.02 10.96
N LYS A 285 -19.42 -12.57 10.40
CA LYS A 285 -20.35 -11.81 9.54
C LYS A 285 -20.99 -10.66 10.31
N SER A 286 -21.51 -10.91 11.51
CA SER A 286 -22.17 -9.87 12.31
C SER A 286 -21.20 -8.73 12.63
N ARG A 287 -19.97 -9.06 13.07
CA ARG A 287 -18.92 -8.08 13.34
C ARG A 287 -18.56 -7.27 12.10
N LEU A 288 -18.41 -7.92 10.94
CA LEU A 288 -18.10 -7.24 9.68
C LEU A 288 -19.24 -6.30 9.26
N TRP A 289 -20.50 -6.71 9.42
CA TRP A 289 -21.66 -5.90 9.09
C TRP A 289 -21.79 -4.66 9.99
N GLN A 290 -21.42 -4.75 11.28
CA GLN A 290 -21.41 -3.57 12.17
C GLN A 290 -20.51 -2.44 11.64
N TYR A 291 -19.39 -2.79 10.98
CA TYR A 291 -18.55 -1.80 10.31
C TYR A 291 -19.27 -1.19 9.10
N PHE A 292 -19.87 -2.02 8.23
CA PHE A 292 -20.64 -1.53 7.08
C PHE A 292 -21.82 -0.63 7.48
N ASP A 293 -22.54 -0.99 8.55
CA ASP A 293 -23.64 -0.18 9.09
C ASP A 293 -23.13 1.17 9.61
N SER A 294 -21.96 1.18 10.26
CA SER A 294 -21.30 2.42 10.71
C SER A 294 -20.98 3.34 9.53
N ALA A 295 -20.45 2.81 8.43
CA ALA A 295 -20.23 3.60 7.22
C ALA A 295 -21.53 4.06 6.55
N SER A 296 -22.56 3.22 6.52
CA SER A 296 -23.89 3.58 6.02
C SER A 296 -24.48 4.78 6.77
N SER A 297 -24.23 4.87 8.09
CA SER A 297 -24.78 5.93 8.95
C SER A 297 -24.19 7.34 8.71
N ILE A 298 -23.03 7.43 8.04
CA ILE A 298 -22.29 8.68 7.83
C ILE A 298 -22.35 9.16 6.36
N ASP A 299 -23.47 8.90 5.68
CA ASP A 299 -23.79 9.35 4.31
C ASP A 299 -23.32 8.43 3.15
N TYR A 300 -22.82 7.22 3.45
CA TYR A 300 -22.42 6.23 2.42
C TYR A 300 -23.46 5.12 2.20
N SER A 301 -24.72 5.37 2.54
CA SER A 301 -25.81 4.39 2.47
C SER A 301 -26.02 3.77 1.08
N ALA A 302 -25.65 4.47 0.00
CA ALA A 302 -25.76 3.95 -1.37
C ALA A 302 -24.85 2.74 -1.61
N VAL A 303 -23.64 2.72 -1.02
CA VAL A 303 -22.65 1.64 -1.18
C VAL A 303 -22.97 0.47 -0.24
N PHE A 304 -23.39 0.78 0.98
CA PHE A 304 -23.63 -0.22 2.03
C PHE A 304 -25.10 -0.64 2.13
N ARG A 305 -25.91 -0.32 1.11
CA ARG A 305 -27.33 -0.66 1.09
C ARG A 305 -27.54 -2.17 1.27
N PRO A 306 -28.49 -2.59 2.12
CA PRO A 306 -28.87 -3.99 2.22
C PRO A 306 -29.36 -4.55 0.88
N TYR A 307 -28.90 -5.75 0.55
CA TYR A 307 -29.32 -6.51 -0.63
C TYR A 307 -29.81 -7.90 -0.22
N PHE A 308 -30.66 -8.55 -1.04
CA PHE A 308 -31.27 -9.82 -0.65
C PHE A 308 -30.23 -10.94 -0.41
N THR A 309 -29.07 -10.83 -1.05
CA THR A 309 -27.93 -11.75 -0.84
C THR A 309 -27.23 -11.57 0.49
N ASP A 310 -27.48 -10.47 1.22
CA ASP A 310 -26.93 -10.28 2.57
C ASP A 310 -27.53 -11.29 3.57
N LYS A 311 -28.58 -12.05 3.18
CA LYS A 311 -29.07 -13.24 3.93
C LYS A 311 -28.10 -14.43 3.89
N ILE A 312 -27.12 -14.47 2.99
CA ILE A 312 -26.15 -15.56 2.90
C ILE A 312 -25.27 -15.57 4.14
N GLU A 313 -25.39 -16.59 4.98
CA GLU A 313 -24.56 -16.76 6.18
C GLU A 313 -23.15 -17.24 5.83
N PHE A 314 -22.18 -16.86 6.66
CA PHE A 314 -20.80 -17.29 6.48
C PHE A 314 -20.57 -18.53 7.33
N ASN A 315 -20.36 -19.67 6.67
CA ASN A 315 -19.89 -20.87 7.34
C ASN A 315 -18.43 -20.70 7.81
N SER A 316 -17.93 -21.64 8.61
CA SER A 316 -16.57 -21.59 9.16
C SER A 316 -15.49 -21.44 8.08
N VAL A 317 -15.65 -22.14 6.95
CA VAL A 317 -14.71 -22.10 5.82
C VAL A 317 -14.69 -20.71 5.19
N THR A 318 -15.86 -20.13 4.90
CA THR A 318 -15.99 -18.77 4.36
C THR A 318 -15.40 -17.74 5.31
N SER A 319 -15.68 -17.84 6.62
CA SER A 319 -15.11 -16.94 7.63
C SER A 319 -13.59 -17.04 7.72
N ASP A 320 -13.02 -18.24 7.68
CA ASP A 320 -11.56 -18.45 7.70
C ASP A 320 -10.89 -17.85 6.46
N ILE A 321 -11.49 -18.04 5.29
CA ILE A 321 -10.99 -17.47 4.04
C ILE A 321 -11.09 -15.94 4.08
N LEU A 322 -12.22 -15.37 4.49
CA LEU A 322 -12.37 -13.92 4.60
C LEU A 322 -11.45 -13.30 5.64
N LEU A 323 -11.18 -13.97 6.76
CA LEU A 323 -10.22 -13.49 7.75
C LEU A 323 -8.80 -13.37 7.16
N LYS A 324 -8.39 -14.33 6.31
CA LYS A 324 -7.11 -14.25 5.59
C LYS A 324 -7.09 -13.09 4.59
N LEU A 325 -8.19 -12.86 3.88
CA LEU A 325 -8.33 -11.73 2.97
C LEU A 325 -8.22 -10.40 3.72
N LEU A 326 -8.89 -10.25 4.87
CA LEU A 326 -8.80 -9.04 5.69
C LEU A 326 -7.37 -8.75 6.15
N ARG A 327 -6.61 -9.78 6.55
CA ARG A 327 -5.19 -9.62 6.91
C ARG A 327 -4.33 -9.13 5.75
N ILE A 328 -4.65 -9.56 4.54
CA ILE A 328 -3.99 -9.08 3.32
C ILE A 328 -4.39 -7.62 3.08
N PHE A 329 -5.68 -7.28 3.17
CA PHE A 329 -6.20 -5.92 3.05
C PHE A 329 -5.55 -4.98 4.07
N ASP A 330 -5.34 -5.45 5.31
CA ASP A 330 -4.67 -4.69 6.37
C ASP A 330 -3.22 -4.33 6.06
N SER A 331 -2.57 -4.98 5.10
CA SER A 331 -1.21 -4.65 4.66
C SER A 331 -1.16 -3.51 3.63
N PHE A 332 -2.29 -3.17 2.99
CA PHE A 332 -2.36 -2.12 1.98
C PHE A 332 -2.63 -0.73 2.58
N ASP A 333 -2.05 0.30 1.95
CA ASP A 333 -2.31 1.69 2.29
C ASP A 333 -3.37 2.31 1.37
N PHE A 334 -4.62 2.29 1.81
CA PHE A 334 -5.76 2.85 1.06
C PHE A 334 -5.83 4.39 1.04
N ARG A 335 -4.81 5.10 1.54
CA ARG A 335 -4.65 6.56 1.34
C ARG A 335 -4.05 6.88 -0.02
N VAL A 336 -3.29 5.95 -0.58
CA VAL A 336 -2.72 6.06 -1.92
C VAL A 336 -3.66 5.30 -2.84
N LEU A 337 -4.72 5.97 -3.31
CA LEU A 337 -5.48 5.41 -4.42
C LEU A 337 -4.58 5.44 -5.67
N PRO A 338 -4.61 4.39 -6.52
CA PRO A 338 -4.13 4.51 -7.89
C PRO A 338 -4.82 5.73 -8.49
N VAL A 339 -4.03 6.76 -8.80
CA VAL A 339 -4.55 7.92 -9.52
C VAL A 339 -4.57 7.49 -10.98
N GLU A 340 -5.75 7.54 -11.61
CA GLU A 340 -5.89 7.32 -13.06
C GLU A 340 -4.96 8.22 -13.88
#